data_AF-A0A662U9Z3-F1
#
_entry.id   AF-A0A662U9Z3-F1
#
_cell.length_a   1.000
_cell.length_b   1.000
_cell.length_c   1.000
_cell.angle_alpha   90.00
_cell.angle_beta   90.00
_cell.angle_gamma   90.00
#
_symmetry.space_group_name_H-M   'P 1'
#
loop_
_entity.id
_entity.type
_entity.pdbx_description
1 polymer ?
#
loop_
_entity_poly.entity_id
_entity_poly.type
_entity_poly.pdbx_seq_one_letter_code
_entity_poly.pdbx_strand_id
1 'polypeptide(L)'
;MFQIQKIYIVVAMLNIEILVKGAKSSYYVRTIIDWLYEIKDIIENEYSARVEIRHVEESSEIPEVHVCGEFAFLGLPDNEGELIEIIKSIVERKIIKQKNINLCSKKEEPGGRS
;
A
#
# COMPACT_ATOMS: atom_id res chain seq x y z
N MET A 1 -0.06 41.60 3.94
CA MET A 1 0.75 40.58 3.25
C MET A 1 0.48 39.25 3.95
N PHE A 2 -0.49 38.49 3.43
CA PHE A 2 -0.93 37.25 4.07
C PHE A 2 0.13 36.18 3.89
N GLN A 3 0.85 35.86 4.97
CA GLN A 3 1.57 34.61 5.10
C GLN A 3 0.51 33.53 5.26
N ILE A 4 0.12 32.90 4.16
CA ILE A 4 -0.72 31.70 4.20
C ILE A 4 0.16 30.64 4.85
N GLN A 5 -0.01 30.48 6.16
CA GLN A 5 0.46 29.32 6.90
C GLN A 5 -0.12 28.12 6.14
N LYS A 6 0.70 27.47 5.29
CA LYS A 6 0.32 26.26 4.59
C LYS A 6 -0.25 25.35 5.66
N ILE A 7 -1.54 25.16 5.58
CA ILE A 7 -2.34 24.27 6.38
C ILE A 7 -1.75 22.88 6.10
N TYR A 8 -0.68 22.53 6.82
CA TYR A 8 -0.22 21.16 6.99
C TYR A 8 -1.32 20.52 7.83
N ILE A 9 -2.46 20.22 7.20
CA ILE A 9 -3.31 19.17 7.72
C ILE A 9 -2.38 17.97 7.67
N VAL A 10 -1.93 17.58 8.85
CA VAL A 10 -1.43 16.26 9.16
C VAL A 10 -2.62 15.30 8.94
N VAL A 11 -3.12 15.21 7.70
CA VAL A 11 -3.89 14.06 7.27
C VAL A 11 -2.82 13.00 7.28
N ALA A 12 -2.93 12.02 8.16
CA ALA A 12 -2.05 10.88 8.11
C ALA A 12 -2.18 10.25 6.72
N MET A 13 -1.29 10.65 5.79
CA MET A 13 -1.21 10.02 4.47
C MET A 13 -0.86 8.56 4.74
N LEU A 14 -1.70 7.67 4.26
CA LEU A 14 -1.43 6.25 4.33
C LEU A 14 -0.14 5.97 3.55
N ASN A 15 0.77 5.19 4.13
CA ASN A 15 1.95 4.71 3.42
C ASN A 15 1.71 3.25 3.06
N ILE A 16 1.75 2.94 1.76
CA ILE A 16 1.62 1.60 1.21
C ILE A 16 3.03 1.15 0.80
N GLU A 17 3.61 0.24 1.58
CA GLU A 17 4.90 -0.37 1.25
C GLU A 17 4.69 -1.59 0.36
N ILE A 18 5.38 -1.64 -0.78
CA ILE A 18 5.41 -2.79 -1.68
C ILE A 18 6.85 -3.28 -1.76
N LEU A 19 7.07 -4.53 -1.37
CA LEU A 19 8.37 -5.20 -1.42
C LEU A 19 8.36 -6.25 -2.51
N VAL A 20 9.30 -6.15 -3.43
CA VAL A 20 9.55 -7.17 -4.46
C VAL A 20 10.87 -7.87 -4.13
N LYS A 21 10.84 -9.19 -4.02
CA LYS A 21 12.03 -10.03 -3.84
C LYS A 21 12.28 -10.84 -5.11
N GLY A 22 13.54 -10.95 -5.49
CA GLY A 22 13.96 -11.76 -6.64
C GLY A 22 15.20 -11.19 -7.33
N ALA A 23 15.72 -11.91 -8.31
CA ALA A 23 16.92 -11.56 -9.03
C ALA A 23 16.68 -10.35 -9.96
N LYS A 24 17.51 -9.30 -9.87
CA LYS A 24 17.43 -8.14 -10.79
C LYS A 24 17.61 -8.54 -12.26
N SER A 25 18.36 -9.61 -12.50
CA SER A 25 18.58 -10.16 -13.84
C SER A 25 17.34 -10.87 -14.40
N SER A 26 16.33 -11.19 -13.59
CA SER A 26 15.09 -11.82 -14.06
C SER A 26 14.21 -10.85 -14.84
N TYR A 27 13.69 -11.31 -15.98
CA TYR A 27 12.64 -10.62 -16.72
C TYR A 27 11.39 -10.42 -15.87
N TYR A 28 10.92 -11.47 -15.18
CA TYR A 28 9.69 -11.41 -14.37
C TYR A 28 9.77 -10.39 -13.24
N VAL A 29 10.92 -10.31 -12.57
CA VAL A 29 11.15 -9.33 -11.49
C VAL A 29 11.11 -7.90 -12.03
N ARG A 30 11.77 -7.65 -13.17
CA ARG A 30 11.72 -6.33 -13.82
C ARG A 30 10.31 -5.95 -14.27
N THR A 31 9.60 -6.86 -14.93
CA THR A 31 8.21 -6.62 -15.37
C THR A 31 7.31 -6.25 -14.21
N ILE A 32 7.41 -6.94 -13.06
CA ILE A 32 6.65 -6.57 -11.86
C ILE A 32 7.00 -5.16 -11.38
N ILE A 33 8.29 -4.83 -11.29
CA ILE A 33 8.73 -3.50 -10.83
C ILE A 33 8.23 -2.41 -11.77
N ASP A 34 8.32 -2.63 -13.09
CA ASP A 34 7.87 -1.69 -14.11
C ASP A 34 6.35 -1.46 -14.00
N TRP A 35 5.56 -2.55 -13.96
CA TRP A 35 4.11 -2.45 -13.76
C TRP A 35 3.74 -1.76 -12.45
N LEU A 36 4.46 -2.03 -11.36
CA LEU A 36 4.24 -1.36 -10.07
C LEU A 36 4.47 0.16 -10.17
N TYR A 37 5.45 0.60 -10.95
CA TYR A 37 5.68 2.03 -11.19
C TYR A 37 4.61 2.65 -12.10
N GLU A 38 4.12 1.92 -13.11
CA GLU A 38 3.06 2.36 -14.00
C GLU A 38 1.73 2.56 -13.25
N ILE A 39 1.37 1.63 -12.36
CA ILE A 39 0.13 1.71 -11.57
C ILE A 39 0.27 2.55 -10.30
N LYS A 40 1.49 3.03 -9.97
CA LYS A 40 1.80 3.72 -8.72
C LYS A 40 0.84 4.89 -8.48
N ASP A 41 0.70 5.76 -9.47
CA ASP A 41 -0.13 6.96 -9.37
C ASP A 41 -1.62 6.62 -9.24
N ILE A 42 -2.06 5.50 -9.84
CA ILE A 42 -3.44 5.02 -9.72
C ILE A 42 -3.74 4.70 -8.25
N ILE A 43 -2.86 3.93 -7.61
CA ILE A 43 -3.02 3.52 -6.20
C ILE A 43 -2.87 4.71 -5.24
N GLU A 44 -1.90 5.60 -5.47
CA GLU A 44 -1.70 6.80 -4.64
C GLU A 44 -2.93 7.72 -4.69
N ASN A 45 -3.50 7.93 -5.87
CA ASN A 45 -4.71 8.76 -6.04
C ASN A 45 -5.94 8.10 -5.41
N GLU A 46 -6.16 6.80 -5.65
CA GLU A 46 -7.34 6.09 -5.16
C GLU A 46 -7.43 6.08 -3.64
N TYR A 47 -6.29 5.86 -2.95
CA TYR A 47 -6.26 5.75 -1.49
C TYR A 47 -5.77 7.01 -0.77
N SER A 48 -5.51 8.11 -1.50
CA SER A 48 -4.86 9.32 -0.94
C SER A 48 -3.62 8.96 -0.11
N ALA A 49 -2.80 8.08 -0.69
CA ALA A 49 -1.69 7.40 -0.05
C ALA A 49 -0.37 7.72 -0.76
N ARG A 50 0.74 7.44 -0.09
CA ARG A 50 2.06 7.35 -0.71
C ARG A 50 2.42 5.89 -0.89
N VAL A 51 2.85 5.52 -2.09
CA VAL A 51 3.32 4.18 -2.41
C VAL A 51 4.85 4.18 -2.40
N GLU A 52 5.43 3.27 -1.62
CA GLU A 52 6.88 3.04 -1.57
C GLU A 52 7.19 1.65 -2.11
N ILE A 53 7.88 1.59 -3.25
CA ILE A 53 8.31 0.34 -3.87
C ILE A 53 9.77 0.08 -3.50
N ARG A 54 10.04 -1.09 -2.95
CA ARG A 54 11.38 -1.56 -2.59
C ARG A 54 11.66 -2.88 -3.28
N HIS A 55 12.92 -3.06 -3.66
CA HIS A 55 13.40 -4.31 -4.23
C HIS A 55 14.51 -4.91 -3.36
N VAL A 56 14.43 -6.22 -3.11
CA VAL A 56 15.45 -7.02 -2.41
C VAL A 56 16.01 -8.05 -3.38
N GLU A 57 17.32 -7.98 -3.59
CA GLU A 57 18.04 -8.94 -4.44
C GLU A 57 18.04 -10.32 -3.81
N GLU A 58 17.52 -11.31 -4.54
CA GLU A 58 17.57 -12.71 -4.18
C GLU A 58 17.93 -13.55 -5.42
N SER A 59 18.28 -14.83 -5.22
CA SER A 59 18.67 -15.71 -6.34
C SER A 59 17.48 -16.22 -7.18
N SER A 60 16.24 -15.99 -6.75
CA SER A 60 15.04 -16.49 -7.43
C SER A 60 14.70 -15.67 -8.67
N GLU A 61 14.44 -16.32 -9.80
CA GLU A 61 13.91 -15.65 -10.99
C GLU A 61 12.42 -15.32 -10.88
N ILE A 62 11.70 -16.03 -10.00
CA ILE A 62 10.27 -15.84 -9.77
C ILE A 62 10.11 -14.76 -8.69
N PRO A 63 9.42 -13.64 -8.98
CA PRO A 63 9.24 -12.56 -8.01
C PRO A 63 8.29 -12.97 -6.89
N GLU A 64 8.66 -12.67 -5.65
CA GLU A 64 7.80 -12.74 -4.48
C GLU A 64 7.43 -11.31 -4.06
N VAL A 65 6.14 -11.01 -3.98
CA VAL A 65 5.64 -9.66 -3.71
C VAL A 65 4.92 -9.61 -2.37
N HIS A 66 5.24 -8.60 -1.56
CA HIS A 66 4.56 -8.29 -0.31
C HIS A 66 3.99 -6.88 -0.36
N VAL A 67 2.79 -6.69 0.18
CA VAL A 67 2.12 -5.40 0.29
C VAL A 67 1.80 -5.14 1.75
N CYS A 68 2.28 -4.03 2.31
CA CYS A 68 2.15 -3.67 3.72
C CYS A 68 2.60 -4.80 4.67
N GLY A 69 3.70 -5.47 4.30
CA GLY A 69 4.27 -6.61 5.02
C GLY A 69 3.46 -7.91 4.96
N GLU A 70 2.37 -7.97 4.19
CA GLU A 70 1.63 -9.21 3.93
C GLU A 70 2.04 -9.80 2.58
N PHE A 71 2.25 -11.12 2.53
CA PHE A 71 2.45 -11.84 1.28
C PHE A 71 1.26 -11.60 0.35
N ALA A 72 1.55 -11.14 -0.87
CA ALA A 72 0.55 -10.88 -1.88
C ALA A 72 0.46 -12.07 -2.85
N PHE A 73 1.56 -12.37 -3.54
CA PHE A 73 1.64 -13.44 -4.53
C PHE A 73 3.09 -13.81 -4.85
N LEU A 74 3.23 -14.90 -5.61
CA LEU A 74 4.49 -15.39 -6.18
C LEU A 74 4.29 -15.54 -7.69
N GLY A 75 5.20 -14.99 -8.51
CA GLY A 75 5.13 -15.03 -9.97
C GLY A 75 4.66 -13.73 -10.60
N LEU A 76 4.32 -13.78 -11.88
CA LEU A 76 3.85 -12.64 -12.66
C LEU A 76 2.32 -12.78 -12.86
N PRO A 77 1.50 -11.79 -12.47
CA PRO A 77 0.08 -11.73 -12.81
C PRO A 77 -0.12 -11.72 -14.34
N ASP A 78 -1.31 -12.11 -14.80
CA ASP A 78 -1.62 -12.19 -16.23
C ASP A 78 -1.57 -10.81 -16.91
N ASN A 79 -1.86 -9.74 -16.16
CA ASN A 79 -1.82 -8.35 -16.62
C ASN A 79 -1.75 -7.36 -15.45
N GLU A 80 -1.50 -6.07 -15.77
CA GLU A 80 -1.49 -4.96 -14.81
C GLU A 80 -2.81 -4.81 -14.03
N GLY A 81 -3.95 -5.11 -14.66
CA GLY A 81 -5.27 -5.04 -14.01
C GLY A 81 -5.40 -6.04 -12.87
N GLU A 82 -4.90 -7.26 -13.05
CA GLU A 82 -4.86 -8.26 -11.98
C GLU A 82 -3.94 -7.83 -10.83
N LEU A 83 -2.77 -7.26 -11.17
CA LEU A 83 -1.84 -6.71 -10.17
C LEU A 83 -2.51 -5.63 -9.31
N ILE A 84 -3.26 -4.71 -9.93
CA ILE A 84 -4.03 -3.67 -9.23
C ILE A 84 -5.02 -4.31 -8.25
N GLU A 85 -5.86 -5.25 -8.72
CA GLU A 85 -6.89 -5.87 -7.89
C GLU A 85 -6.31 -6.62 -6.68
N ILE A 86 -5.16 -7.30 -6.85
CA ILE A 86 -4.47 -7.96 -5.74
C ILE A 86 -4.01 -6.94 -4.69
N ILE A 87 -3.35 -5.86 -5.12
CA ILE A 87 -2.87 -4.80 -4.21
C ILE A 87 -4.04 -4.16 -3.47
N LYS A 88 -5.11 -3.79 -4.18
CA LYS A 88 -6.33 -3.20 -3.63
C LYS A 88 -6.95 -4.08 -2.55
N SER A 89 -7.11 -5.37 -2.84
CA SER A 89 -7.64 -6.34 -1.88
C SER A 89 -6.87 -6.35 -0.57
N ILE A 90 -5.53 -6.27 -0.61
CA ILE A 90 -4.68 -6.26 0.59
C ILE A 90 -4.81 -4.93 1.34
N VAL A 91 -4.72 -3.81 0.61
CA VAL A 91 -4.80 -2.45 1.18
C VAL A 91 -6.15 -2.24 1.89
N GLU A 92 -7.26 -2.63 1.27
CA GLU A 92 -8.60 -2.49 1.84
C GLU A 92 -8.77 -3.33 3.10
N ARG A 93 -8.27 -4.58 3.11
CA ARG A 93 -8.26 -5.41 4.32
C ARG A 93 -7.49 -4.74 5.46
N LYS A 94 -6.34 -4.13 5.17
CA LYS A 94 -5.55 -3.38 6.18
C LYS A 94 -6.29 -2.16 6.69
N ILE A 95 -6.91 -1.37 5.82
CA ILE A 95 -7.69 -0.17 6.20
C ILE A 95 -8.88 -0.57 7.08
N ILE A 96 -9.61 -1.63 6.72
CA ILE A 96 -10.74 -2.14 7.50
C ILE A 96 -10.28 -2.61 8.89
N LYS A 97 -9.17 -3.38 8.96
CA LYS A 97 -8.59 -3.79 10.25
C LYS A 97 -8.23 -2.60 11.13
N GLN A 98 -7.60 -1.55 10.58
CA GLN A 98 -7.26 -0.35 11.32
C GLN A 98 -8.50 0.41 11.82
N LYS A 99 -9.54 0.55 10.99
CA LYS A 99 -10.80 1.17 11.42
C LYS A 99 -11.44 0.39 12.56
N ASN A 100 -11.45 -0.94 12.51
CA ASN A 100 -12.02 -1.78 13.57
C ASN A 100 -11.23 -1.68 14.89
N ILE A 101 -9.89 -1.58 14.83
CA ILE A 101 -9.05 -1.35 16.02
C ILE A 101 -9.34 0.04 16.63
N ASN A 102 -9.49 1.07 15.79
CA ASN A 102 -9.81 2.43 16.23
C ASN A 102 -11.27 2.59 16.72
N LEU A 103 -12.24 1.82 16.19
CA LEU A 103 -13.62 1.80 16.68
C LEU A 103 -13.72 1.13 18.06
N CYS A 104 -13.00 0.03 18.28
CA CYS A 104 -13.04 -0.71 19.56
C CYS A 104 -12.42 0.10 20.73
N SER A 105 -11.64 1.14 20.42
CA SER A 105 -11.03 2.05 21.40
C SER A 105 -11.91 3.26 21.77
N LYS A 106 -13.00 3.54 21.04
CA LYS A 106 -14.01 4.52 21.45
C LYS A 106 -15.07 3.86 22.33
N LYS A 107 -14.74 3.64 23.60
CA LYS A 107 -15.78 3.42 24.62
C LYS A 107 -16.54 4.72 24.84
N GLU A 108 -17.87 4.58 24.80
CA GLU A 108 -18.89 5.59 25.09
C GLU A 108 -18.53 6.46 26.31
N GLU A 109 -18.59 7.78 26.15
CA GLU A 109 -18.77 8.66 27.30
C GLU A 109 -20.18 8.42 27.85
N PRO A 110 -20.35 7.95 29.10
CA PRO A 110 -21.65 7.98 29.71
C PRO A 110 -21.99 9.45 29.95
N GLY A 111 -23.01 9.92 29.23
CA GLY A 111 -23.70 11.16 29.56
C GLY A 111 -24.21 11.09 31.01
N GLY A 112 -23.41 11.62 31.93
CA GLY A 112 -23.71 11.75 33.35
C GLY A 112 -24.19 13.15 33.63
N ARG A 113 -25.49 13.35 33.47
CA ARG A 113 -26.27 14.50 33.93
C ARG A 113 -26.19 14.58 35.47
N SER A 114 -25.77 15.73 36.00
CA SER A 114 -26.33 16.37 37.20
C SER A 114 -25.65 17.71 37.47
#